data_AF-A0A840L2W4-F1
#
_entry.id   AF-A0A840L2W4-F1
#
_cell.length_a   1.000
_cell.length_b   1.000
_cell.length_c   1.000
_cell.angle_alpha   90.00
_cell.angle_beta   90.00
_cell.angle_gamma   90.00
#
_symmetry.space_group_name_H-M   'P 1'
#
loop_
_entity.id
_entity.type
_entity.pdbx_description
1 polymer ?
#
loop_
_entity_poly.entity_id
_entity_poly.type
_entity_poly.pdbx_seq_one_letter_code
_entity_poly.pdbx_strand_id
1 'polypeptide(L)'
;MLGTILVGHDGRRGLIHHLAVASESQRKGIGTSLVHEGLRRLRAVGIQKCHLLVYADNVCGRAFLERVGAEHRDALAIYSLLVK
;
A
#
# COMPACT_ATOMS: atom_id res chain seq x y z
N MET A 1 11.54 -8.83 13.62
CA MET A 1 10.87 -8.70 12.30
C MET A 1 11.24 -7.34 11.73
N LEU A 2 11.73 -7.25 10.49
CA LEU A 2 12.25 -5.97 9.93
C LEU A 2 11.18 -5.13 9.20
N GLY A 3 10.08 -5.76 8.78
CA GLY A 3 8.95 -5.10 8.15
C GLY A 3 7.84 -6.10 7.83
N THR A 4 6.67 -5.59 7.50
CA THR A 4 5.48 -6.39 7.16
C THR A 4 4.59 -5.64 6.17
N ILE A 5 3.82 -6.41 5.40
CA ILE A 5 2.75 -5.91 4.54
C ILE A 5 1.51 -6.78 4.72
N LEU A 6 0.38 -6.15 4.99
CA LEU A 6 -0.94 -6.77 4.89
C LEU A 6 -1.59 -6.29 3.61
N VAL A 7 -1.78 -7.20 2.67
CA VAL A 7 -2.41 -6.95 1.38
C VAL A 7 -3.43 -8.06 1.09
N GLY A 8 -4.60 -7.67 0.59
CA GLY A 8 -5.69 -8.57 0.23
C GLY A 8 -6.43 -8.08 -1.01
N HIS A 9 -7.47 -8.79 -1.42
CA HIS A 9 -8.34 -8.38 -2.53
C HIS A 9 -9.79 -8.80 -2.32
N ASP A 10 -10.71 -8.09 -2.96
CA ASP A 10 -12.14 -8.41 -3.00
C ASP A 10 -12.54 -9.24 -4.24
N GLY A 11 -11.56 -9.64 -5.07
CA GLY A 11 -11.77 -10.35 -6.34
C GLY A 11 -11.72 -9.43 -7.58
N ARG A 12 -11.75 -8.11 -7.39
CA ARG A 12 -11.63 -7.10 -8.47
C ARG A 12 -10.46 -6.14 -8.25
N ARG A 13 -10.19 -5.76 -6.99
CA ARG A 13 -9.16 -4.82 -6.59
C ARG A 13 -8.38 -5.37 -5.40
N GLY A 14 -7.08 -5.10 -5.41
CA GLY A 14 -6.23 -5.27 -4.24
C GLY A 14 -6.31 -4.06 -3.32
N LEU A 15 -6.03 -4.26 -2.04
CA LEU A 15 -5.88 -3.19 -1.05
C LEU A 15 -4.69 -3.51 -0.15
N ILE A 16 -3.73 -2.57 -0.05
CA ILE A 16 -2.71 -2.60 1.00
C ILE A 16 -3.32 -1.97 2.24
N HIS A 17 -3.56 -2.79 3.27
CA HIS A 17 -4.11 -2.35 4.55
C HIS A 17 -3.03 -1.80 5.48
N HIS A 18 -1.90 -2.50 5.55
CA HIS A 18 -0.78 -2.10 6.39
C HIS A 18 0.54 -2.32 5.66
N LEU A 19 1.46 -1.38 5.81
CA LEU A 19 2.85 -1.49 5.41
C LEU A 19 3.69 -0.84 6.49
N ALA A 20 4.61 -1.60 7.08
CA ALA A 20 5.49 -1.09 8.11
C ALA A 20 6.91 -1.64 7.93
N VAL A 21 7.90 -0.81 8.24
CA VAL A 21 9.32 -1.18 8.28
C VAL A 21 9.87 -0.62 9.59
N ALA A 22 10.57 -1.47 10.35
CA ALA A 22 11.21 -1.08 11.60
C ALA A 22 12.13 0.12 11.37
N SER A 23 12.10 1.12 12.25
CA SER A 23 12.73 2.43 12.04
C SER A 23 14.24 2.32 11.72
N GLU A 24 14.95 1.44 12.42
CA GLU A 24 16.38 1.12 12.24
C GLU A 24 16.71 0.40 10.92
N SER A 25 15.67 -0.06 10.21
CA SER A 25 15.76 -0.81 8.96
C SER A 25 15.17 -0.05 7.76
N GLN A 26 14.68 1.18 7.96
CA GLN A 26 14.19 2.01 6.88
C GLN A 26 15.30 2.42 5.91
N ARG A 27 14.90 2.87 4.71
CA ARG A 27 15.80 3.30 3.62
C ARG A 27 16.73 2.22 3.05
N LYS A 28 16.59 0.95 3.49
CA LYS A 28 17.33 -0.21 2.97
C LYS A 28 16.58 -1.01 1.87
N GLY A 29 15.57 -0.42 1.24
CA GLY A 29 14.78 -1.07 0.18
C GLY A 29 13.69 -2.06 0.66
N ILE A 30 13.60 -2.37 1.95
CA ILE A 30 12.65 -3.35 2.51
C ILE A 30 11.20 -3.02 2.14
N GLY A 31 10.76 -1.77 2.34
CA GLY A 31 9.40 -1.34 2.02
C GLY A 31 9.06 -1.53 0.53
N THR A 32 10.00 -1.21 -0.37
CA THR A 32 9.84 -1.42 -1.81
C THR A 32 9.72 -2.92 -2.13
N SER A 33 10.56 -3.76 -1.52
CA SER A 33 10.47 -5.21 -1.69
C SER A 33 9.13 -5.78 -1.22
N LEU A 34 8.61 -5.30 -0.08
CA LEU A 34 7.33 -5.73 0.46
C LEU A 34 6.16 -5.36 -0.48
N VAL A 35 6.14 -4.13 -0.99
CA VAL A 35 5.12 -3.68 -1.97
C VAL A 35 5.18 -4.51 -3.25
N HIS A 36 6.37 -4.72 -3.81
CA HIS A 36 6.53 -5.52 -5.04
C HIS A 36 6.06 -6.96 -4.85
N GLU A 37 6.41 -7.60 -3.73
CA GLU A 37 5.97 -8.97 -3.44
C GLU A 37 4.45 -9.04 -3.27
N GLY A 38 3.84 -8.07 -2.59
CA GLY A 38 2.38 -7.97 -2.47
C GLY A 38 1.68 -7.83 -3.83
N LEU A 39 2.16 -6.92 -4.68
CA LEU A 39 1.63 -6.74 -6.04
C LEU A 39 1.85 -7.97 -6.93
N ARG A 40 2.98 -8.66 -6.79
CA ARG A 40 3.26 -9.91 -7.51
C ARG A 40 2.25 -11.00 -7.13
N ARG A 41 1.93 -11.15 -5.84
CA ARG A 41 0.93 -12.12 -5.36
C ARG A 41 -0.48 -11.78 -5.82
N LEU A 42 -0.87 -10.51 -5.77
CA LEU A 42 -2.15 -10.04 -6.34
C LEU A 42 -2.26 -10.38 -7.83
N ARG A 43 -1.21 -10.11 -8.61
CA ARG A 43 -1.18 -10.43 -10.04
C ARG A 43 -1.31 -11.93 -10.30
N ALA A 44 -0.67 -12.77 -9.49
CA ALA A 44 -0.73 -14.22 -9.63
C ALA A 44 -2.14 -14.80 -9.46
N VAL A 45 -3.03 -14.10 -8.75
CA VAL A 45 -4.44 -14.48 -8.57
C VAL A 45 -5.40 -13.65 -9.46
N GLY A 46 -4.87 -12.99 -10.50
CA GLY A 46 -5.67 -12.28 -11.51
C GLY A 46 -6.05 -10.83 -11.15
N ILE A 47 -5.57 -10.29 -10.03
CA ILE A 47 -5.85 -8.91 -9.63
C ILE A 47 -4.92 -7.94 -10.34
N GLN A 48 -5.51 -7.00 -11.08
CA GLN A 48 -4.76 -6.08 -11.96
C GLN A 48 -4.51 -4.70 -11.35
N LYS A 49 -5.25 -4.31 -10.30
CA LYS A 49 -5.14 -2.97 -9.71
C LYS A 49 -5.24 -3.05 -8.19
N CYS A 50 -4.34 -2.36 -7.50
CA CYS A 50 -4.31 -2.27 -6.05
C CYS A 50 -4.45 -0.81 -5.60
N HIS A 51 -5.19 -0.58 -4.53
CA HIS A 51 -5.31 0.71 -3.88
C HIS A 51 -4.68 0.66 -2.48
N LEU A 52 -4.54 1.82 -1.87
CA LEU A 52 -4.03 2.02 -0.52
C LEU A 52 -4.46 3.40 -0.04
N LEU A 53 -4.50 3.57 1.27
CA LEU A 53 -4.81 4.83 1.92
C LEU A 53 -3.59 5.28 2.71
N VAL A 54 -3.28 6.58 2.63
CA VAL A 54 -2.22 7.21 3.39
C VAL A 54 -2.76 8.51 3.97
N TYR A 55 -2.39 8.80 5.22
CA TYR A 55 -2.76 10.08 5.84
C TYR A 55 -2.21 11.25 5.02
N ALA A 56 -3.03 12.29 4.84
CA ALA A 56 -2.69 13.42 3.97
C ALA A 56 -1.43 14.17 4.43
N ASP A 57 -1.19 14.22 5.74
CA ASP A 57 -0.05 14.82 6.41
C ASP A 57 1.19 13.91 6.51
N ASN A 58 1.07 12.63 6.12
CA ASN A 58 2.20 11.72 6.07
C ASN A 58 3.03 11.91 4.79
N VAL A 59 3.74 13.03 4.73
CA VAL A 59 4.56 13.45 3.58
C VAL A 59 5.58 12.38 3.19
N CYS A 60 6.27 11.77 4.17
CA CYS A 60 7.25 10.72 3.93
C CYS A 60 6.61 9.46 3.31
N GLY A 61 5.45 9.05 3.83
CA GLY A 61 4.70 7.91 3.32
C GLY A 61 4.21 8.14 1.89
N ARG A 62 3.64 9.31 1.60
CA ARG A 62 3.23 9.70 0.25
C ARG A 62 4.38 9.68 -0.75
N ALA A 63 5.48 10.34 -0.43
CA ALA A 63 6.67 10.38 -1.29
C ALA A 63 7.25 8.96 -1.51
N PHE A 64 7.22 8.11 -0.48
CA PHE A 64 7.58 6.70 -0.63
C PHE A 64 6.67 5.99 -1.64
N LEU A 65 5.35 6.12 -1.50
CA LEU A 65 4.34 5.46 -2.34
C LEU A 65 4.44 5.89 -3.81
N GLU A 66 4.56 7.19 -4.06
CA GLU A 66 4.78 7.76 -5.40
C GLU A 66 6.05 7.16 -6.03
N ARG A 67 7.15 7.04 -5.27
CA ARG A 67 8.39 6.41 -5.75
C ARG A 67 8.24 4.91 -6.06
N VAL A 68 7.31 4.20 -5.42
CA VAL A 68 7.00 2.79 -5.76
C VAL A 68 6.01 2.67 -6.93
N GLY A 69 5.58 3.79 -7.51
CA GLY A 69 4.68 3.85 -8.66
C GLY A 69 3.20 4.00 -8.30
N ALA A 70 2.87 4.41 -7.07
CA ALA A 70 1.49 4.76 -6.74
C ALA A 70 1.13 6.10 -7.37
N GLU A 71 0.00 6.14 -8.08
CA GLU A 71 -0.59 7.36 -8.63
C GLU A 71 -1.49 8.01 -7.58
N HIS A 72 -1.32 9.31 -7.33
CA HIS A 72 -2.26 10.08 -6.52
C HIS A 72 -3.58 10.29 -7.28
N ARG A 73 -4.71 10.01 -6.62
CA ARG A 73 -6.03 9.94 -7.27
C ARG A 73 -6.96 11.03 -6.75
N ASP A 74 -6.72 12.27 -7.18
CA ASP A 74 -7.48 13.44 -6.74
C ASP A 74 -8.95 13.46 -7.19
N ALA A 75 -9.30 12.67 -8.21
CA ALA A 75 -10.67 12.53 -8.69
C ALA A 75 -11.55 11.62 -7.79
N LEU A 76 -10.99 11.02 -6.73
CA LEU A 76 -11.69 10.11 -5.84
C LEU A 76 -11.74 10.67 -4.42
N ALA A 77 -12.93 10.67 -3.82
CA ALA A 77 -13.11 10.97 -2.40
C ALA A 77 -13.24 9.68 -1.58
N ILE A 78 -12.72 9.69 -0.36
CA ILE A 78 -12.91 8.64 0.63
C ILE A 78 -14.12 8.97 1.50
N TYR A 79 -14.97 7.98 1.71
CA TYR A 79 -16.10 8.04 2.63
C TYR A 79 -16.04 6.87 3.59
N SER A 80 -16.40 7.14 4.85
CA SER A 80 -16.51 6.13 5.90
C SER A 80 -17.95 6.06 6.38
N LEU A 81 -18.46 4.84 6.54
CA LEU A 81 -19.74 4.59 7.20
C LEU A 81 -19.45 4.02 8.58
N LEU A 82 -20.22 4.48 9.57
CA LEU A 82 -20.16 3.89 10.91
C LEU A 82 -20.88 2.54 10.87
N VAL A 83 -20.14 1.48 11.19
CA VAL A 83 -20.72 0.18 11.49
C VAL A 83 -20.98 0.20 12.99
N LYS A 84 -22.27 0.15 13.38
CA LYS A 84 -22.68 0.04 14.78
C LYS A 84 -22.54 -1.40 15.26
#